data_AF-A0A9P7VDM1-F1
#
_entry.id   AF-A0A9P7VDM1-F1
#
_cell.length_a   1.000
_cell.length_b   1.000
_cell.length_c   1.000
_cell.angle_alpha   90.00
_cell.angle_beta   90.00
_cell.angle_gamma   90.00
#
_symmetry.space_group_name_H-M   'P 1'
#
loop_
_entity.id
_entity.type
_entity.pdbx_description
1 polymer ?
#
loop_
_entity_poly.entity_id
_entity_poly.type
_entity_poly.pdbx_seq_one_letter_code
_entity_poly.pdbx_strand_id
1 'polypeptide(L)'
;MSVLTKRRGEYKEREGKPEAEPKENHGVKDQTGVHDAGNKSEEHYRKNLPPWRFNLRQKFLPIVRWETEVLASMQKKVRTPWLDYYFAWSANLASHTFYVLCLPMFEWFGSSKIPRDLVYVLGLGIYVLGNLKDCMCLPRPRSPPLHRITMSEYTAQEYGFPSSHSANATAVTLICLWRLLEVKEQLTSSVLVCTLAFLILYYVSLIFGRLYCGMHGFIDVFAGTAIGVGLFLFRFLVGQKFDQWLLVPQDSSWWGLVLTPIFIIGGNLLLIHTHFEPVDDCPCFDDTVAFVGVLIGLDLSHWVACITGVVGRTNNFEDPMRINYDYNELGSLKTIARVIVGVTLIVTWKAIAKPIVFTLLPPIYKFVGVYVPRRSFKSTAFTKESLSRIRSQSISNIDVQQVGDINGLIKLVTSTQNSIDSVGPVNDIDYYEMLDYKNKHPEEPDSAIDMGPPTNSVFKPRYDVETVGRLIIYAGVATCTFWGFFYATQSLGLAC
;
A
#
# COMPACT_ATOMS: atom_id res chain seq x y z
N MET A 1 91.90 -2.73 -0.39
CA MET A 1 92.57 -2.50 0.92
C MET A 1 92.50 -1.01 1.25
N SER A 2 92.56 -0.62 2.54
CA SER A 2 92.58 0.77 3.09
C SER A 2 91.52 1.74 2.51
N VAL A 3 90.36 2.05 3.14
CA VAL A 3 90.06 2.48 4.54
C VAL A 3 90.62 3.89 4.85
N LEU A 4 89.77 4.92 5.06
CA LEU A 4 89.45 5.68 6.32
C LEU A 4 88.74 7.01 5.87
N THR A 5 87.93 7.80 6.61
CA THR A 5 87.34 7.72 7.97
C THR A 5 86.00 8.50 8.10
N LYS A 6 84.96 7.87 8.67
CA LYS A 6 84.15 8.33 9.83
C LYS A 6 83.94 9.86 10.08
N ARG A 7 82.69 10.33 10.04
CA ARG A 7 82.15 11.39 10.95
C ARG A 7 80.75 11.02 11.47
N ARG A 8 80.51 11.28 12.76
CA ARG A 8 79.24 11.08 13.49
C ARG A 8 79.16 12.17 14.56
N GLY A 9 77.97 12.74 14.76
CA GLY A 9 77.67 13.84 15.69
C GLY A 9 76.38 14.50 15.19
N GLU A 10 75.22 14.04 15.63
CA GLU A 10 74.52 14.49 16.84
C GLU A 10 73.92 15.89 16.71
N TYR A 11 72.62 15.93 16.43
CA TYR A 11 71.72 17.05 16.73
C TYR A 11 70.37 16.47 17.18
N LYS A 12 70.06 16.65 18.47
CA LYS A 12 68.69 16.86 18.98
C LYS A 12 68.51 18.39 19.06
N GLU A 13 67.31 18.99 19.12
CA GLU A 13 65.99 18.46 19.46
C GLU A 13 64.89 19.31 18.77
N ARG A 14 63.62 18.97 19.05
CA ARG A 14 62.34 19.71 18.87
C ARG A 14 62.46 21.24 18.66
N GLU A 15 61.60 21.91 17.88
CA GLU A 15 60.16 21.73 17.72
C GLU A 15 59.62 22.53 16.51
N GLY A 16 58.52 22.10 15.86
CA GLY A 16 57.91 22.84 14.76
C GLY A 16 56.88 22.01 13.97
N LYS A 17 55.60 22.38 14.03
CA LYS A 17 54.53 21.73 13.24
C LYS A 17 54.64 22.17 11.77
N PRO A 18 54.55 21.25 10.79
CA PRO A 18 54.39 21.66 9.40
C PRO A 18 52.97 22.21 9.16
N GLU A 19 52.87 23.24 8.33
CA GLU A 19 51.61 23.81 7.87
C GLU A 19 50.82 22.78 7.05
N ALA A 20 49.50 22.78 7.20
CA ALA A 20 48.61 21.91 6.44
C ALA A 20 48.24 22.57 5.11
N GLU A 21 48.44 21.85 4.01
CA GLU A 21 47.91 22.23 2.70
C GLU A 21 46.38 22.41 2.75
N PRO A 22 45.80 23.35 1.98
CA PRO A 22 44.38 23.62 2.03
C PRO A 22 43.60 22.44 1.46
N LYS A 23 42.91 21.71 2.35
CA LYS A 23 41.95 20.68 1.95
C LYS A 23 40.87 21.32 1.09
N GLU A 24 40.64 20.76 -0.09
CA GLU A 24 39.45 21.07 -0.87
C GLU A 24 38.21 20.82 0.02
N ASN A 25 37.39 21.86 0.20
CA ASN A 25 36.11 21.70 0.85
C ASN A 25 35.22 20.84 -0.04
N HIS A 26 35.12 19.55 0.28
CA HIS A 26 34.03 18.72 -0.23
C HIS A 26 32.71 19.41 0.12
N GLY A 27 32.01 19.85 -0.92
CA GLY A 27 30.74 20.56 -0.79
C GLY A 27 29.80 19.81 0.13
N VAL A 28 29.20 20.55 1.06
CA VAL A 28 28.16 20.07 1.96
C VAL A 28 27.10 19.37 1.11
N LYS A 29 26.85 18.09 1.38
CA LYS A 29 25.81 17.34 0.69
C LYS A 29 24.46 17.86 1.17
N ASP A 30 23.87 18.68 0.32
CA ASP A 30 22.47 19.09 0.32
C ASP A 30 21.56 17.86 0.41
N GLN A 31 21.14 17.54 1.64
CA GLN A 31 20.45 16.29 2.02
C GLN A 31 19.46 16.50 3.17
N THR A 32 18.58 17.48 3.01
CA THR A 32 17.33 17.55 3.78
C THR A 32 16.17 17.59 2.80
N GLY A 33 15.23 16.65 2.96
CA GLY A 33 13.87 16.72 2.41
C GLY A 33 13.54 16.09 1.07
N VAL A 34 14.51 15.51 0.38
CA VAL A 34 14.36 14.97 -0.99
C VAL A 34 13.51 13.67 -1.04
N HIS A 35 12.81 13.33 0.05
CA HIS A 35 12.24 12.01 0.32
C HIS A 35 10.75 11.83 -0.04
N ASP A 36 9.96 12.89 -0.11
CA ASP A 36 8.56 12.80 -0.57
C ASP A 36 8.48 12.70 -2.09
N ALA A 37 7.69 11.76 -2.59
CA ALA A 37 7.44 11.62 -4.02
C ALA A 37 6.66 12.83 -4.58
N GLY A 38 7.15 13.39 -5.69
CA GLY A 38 6.52 14.52 -6.38
C GLY A 38 7.02 15.92 -6.00
N ASN A 39 7.84 16.06 -4.96
CA ASN A 39 8.30 17.36 -4.42
C ASN A 39 9.67 17.85 -4.91
N LYS A 40 10.38 17.10 -5.76
CA LYS A 40 11.72 17.49 -6.25
C LYS A 40 11.68 18.65 -7.25
N SER A 41 12.85 19.15 -7.65
CA SER A 41 12.97 20.28 -8.58
C SER A 41 12.26 20.03 -9.92
N GLU A 42 11.79 21.11 -10.56
CA GLU A 42 11.12 21.01 -11.85
C GLU A 42 12.02 20.39 -12.92
N GLU A 43 13.32 20.70 -12.91
CA GLU A 43 14.31 20.14 -13.84
C GLU A 43 14.41 18.61 -13.71
N HIS A 44 14.35 18.07 -12.47
CA HIS A 44 14.34 16.63 -12.24
C HIS A 44 13.14 15.96 -12.93
N TYR A 45 11.94 16.52 -12.84
CA TYR A 45 10.78 15.97 -13.56
C TYR A 45 10.87 16.23 -15.08
N ARG A 46 11.34 17.40 -15.51
CA ARG A 46 11.48 17.75 -16.94
C ARG A 46 12.47 16.84 -17.68
N LYS A 47 13.54 16.41 -17.00
CA LYS A 47 14.56 15.50 -17.54
C LYS A 47 14.11 14.03 -17.55
N ASN A 48 13.21 13.64 -16.65
CA ASN A 48 12.84 12.23 -16.41
C ASN A 48 11.44 11.83 -16.90
N LEU A 49 10.54 12.78 -17.18
CA LEU A 49 9.21 12.53 -17.73
C LEU A 49 9.18 12.73 -19.26
N PRO A 50 8.37 11.94 -20.00
CA PRO A 50 8.03 12.29 -21.37
C PRO A 50 7.23 13.61 -21.41
N PRO A 51 7.35 14.43 -22.48
CA PRO A 51 6.79 15.79 -22.52
C PRO A 51 5.29 15.88 -22.20
N TRP A 52 4.50 14.88 -22.59
CA TRP A 52 3.07 14.86 -22.33
C TRP A 52 2.73 14.67 -20.84
N ARG A 53 3.46 13.82 -20.10
CA ARG A 53 3.27 13.67 -18.64
C ARG A 53 3.71 14.92 -17.90
N PHE A 54 4.84 15.51 -18.30
CA PHE A 54 5.32 16.76 -17.73
C PHE A 54 4.29 17.89 -17.92
N ASN A 55 3.75 18.04 -19.13
CA ASN A 55 2.71 19.03 -19.44
C ASN A 55 1.41 18.81 -18.66
N LEU A 56 1.03 17.54 -18.38
CA LEU A 56 -0.09 17.25 -17.49
C LEU A 56 0.23 17.66 -16.04
N ARG A 57 1.38 17.24 -15.50
CA ARG A 57 1.81 17.61 -14.14
C ARG A 57 1.80 19.12 -13.95
N GLN A 58 2.32 19.90 -14.92
CA GLN A 58 2.36 21.36 -14.84
C GLN A 58 0.98 22.03 -14.89
N LYS A 59 -0.04 21.40 -15.49
CA LYS A 59 -1.42 21.93 -15.45
C LYS A 59 -2.09 21.77 -14.10
N PHE A 60 -1.80 20.68 -13.38
CA PHE A 60 -2.45 20.35 -12.10
C PHE A 60 -1.66 20.86 -10.88
N LEU A 61 -0.34 21.01 -10.97
CA LEU A 61 0.49 21.46 -9.84
C LEU A 61 0.06 22.82 -9.22
N PRO A 62 -0.37 23.84 -9.98
CA PRO A 62 -0.87 25.10 -9.41
C PRO A 62 -2.15 24.89 -8.58
N ILE A 63 -3.01 23.95 -8.96
CA ILE A 63 -4.25 23.63 -8.25
C ILE A 63 -3.90 23.00 -6.89
N VAL A 64 -3.03 22.00 -6.85
CA VAL A 64 -2.57 21.34 -5.60
C VAL A 64 -1.93 22.35 -4.63
N ARG A 65 -1.16 23.32 -5.16
CA ARG A 65 -0.57 24.41 -4.37
C ARG A 65 -1.64 25.33 -3.78
N TRP A 66 -2.61 25.78 -4.57
CA TRP A 66 -3.73 26.59 -4.07
C TRP A 66 -4.60 25.86 -3.04
N GLU A 67 -4.91 24.59 -3.26
CA GLU A 67 -5.68 23.78 -2.30
C GLU A 67 -4.98 23.63 -0.94
N THR A 68 -3.64 23.67 -0.91
CA THR A 68 -2.84 23.58 0.33
C THR A 68 -3.17 24.73 1.30
N GLU A 69 -3.30 25.96 0.80
CA GLU A 69 -3.62 27.15 1.62
C GLU A 69 -5.06 27.08 2.19
N VAL A 70 -6.00 26.62 1.36
CA VAL A 70 -7.41 26.43 1.75
C VAL A 70 -7.53 25.35 2.82
N LEU A 71 -6.84 24.22 2.65
CA LEU A 71 -6.83 23.13 3.64
C LEU A 71 -6.13 23.54 4.94
N ALA A 72 -5.06 24.34 4.90
CA ALA A 72 -4.41 24.85 6.10
C ALA A 72 -5.35 25.79 6.89
N SER A 73 -6.10 26.64 6.17
CA SER A 73 -7.14 27.50 6.74
C SER A 73 -8.31 26.70 7.35
N MET A 74 -8.62 25.52 6.79
CA MET A 74 -9.60 24.59 7.36
C MET A 74 -9.05 23.91 8.62
N GLN A 75 -7.82 23.37 8.58
CA GLN A 75 -7.19 22.72 9.73
C GLN A 75 -7.09 23.66 10.92
N LYS A 76 -6.65 24.91 10.73
CA LYS A 76 -6.59 25.96 11.77
C LYS A 76 -7.92 26.21 12.50
N LYS A 77 -9.06 25.85 11.89
CA LYS A 77 -10.42 26.05 12.47
C LYS A 77 -11.06 24.78 13.02
N VAL A 78 -10.75 23.62 12.45
CA VAL A 78 -11.47 22.36 12.71
C VAL A 78 -10.65 21.38 13.56
N ARG A 79 -9.31 21.54 13.64
CA ARG A 79 -8.48 20.57 14.37
C ARG A 79 -8.75 20.57 15.87
N THR A 80 -8.89 19.36 16.41
CA THR A 80 -8.88 19.09 17.86
C THR A 80 -8.18 17.75 18.12
N PRO A 81 -7.56 17.54 19.31
CA PRO A 81 -6.85 16.28 19.60
C PRO A 81 -7.71 15.02 19.46
N TRP A 82 -9.03 15.12 19.74
CA TRP A 82 -9.97 14.01 19.57
C TRP A 82 -10.24 13.70 18.10
N LEU A 83 -10.45 14.73 17.27
CA LEU A 83 -10.63 14.54 15.82
C LEU A 83 -9.34 14.06 15.13
N ASP A 84 -8.18 14.54 15.57
CA ASP A 84 -6.87 14.05 15.10
C ASP A 84 -6.73 12.55 15.34
N TYR A 85 -7.01 12.09 16.56
CA TYR A 85 -7.02 10.66 16.88
C TYR A 85 -8.05 9.89 16.05
N TYR A 86 -9.28 10.40 15.94
CA TYR A 86 -10.36 9.75 15.19
C TYR A 86 -10.03 9.56 13.71
N PHE A 87 -9.57 10.60 13.01
CA PHE A 87 -9.26 10.52 11.58
C PHE A 87 -7.93 9.81 11.28
N ALA A 88 -6.97 9.86 12.20
CA ALA A 88 -5.75 9.06 12.10
C ALA A 88 -6.05 7.55 12.22
N TRP A 89 -6.99 7.16 13.08
CA TRP A 89 -7.43 5.77 13.21
C TRP A 89 -8.38 5.33 12.10
N SER A 90 -9.33 6.17 11.68
CA SER A 90 -10.25 5.83 10.58
C SER A 90 -9.49 5.56 9.28
N ALA A 91 -8.37 6.27 9.03
CA ALA A 91 -7.45 6.00 7.93
C ALA A 91 -7.07 4.51 7.79
N ASN A 92 -6.85 3.82 8.91
CA ASN A 92 -6.41 2.43 8.92
C ASN A 92 -7.48 1.45 8.42
N LEU A 93 -8.76 1.86 8.37
CA LEU A 93 -9.85 1.10 7.74
C LEU A 93 -9.75 1.04 6.20
N ALA A 94 -8.76 1.74 5.62
CA ALA A 94 -8.39 1.63 4.22
C ALA A 94 -6.96 1.07 4.01
N SER A 95 -6.35 0.48 5.06
CA SER A 95 -5.02 -0.12 5.01
C SER A 95 -5.00 -1.54 4.42
N HIS A 96 -3.84 -1.95 3.90
CA HIS A 96 -3.63 -3.31 3.42
C HIS A 96 -3.90 -4.38 4.50
N THR A 97 -3.53 -4.12 5.75
CA THR A 97 -3.77 -5.04 6.88
C THR A 97 -5.25 -5.19 7.16
N PHE A 98 -6.02 -4.10 7.16
CA PHE A 98 -7.47 -4.15 7.31
C PHE A 98 -8.13 -4.99 6.22
N TYR A 99 -7.81 -4.77 4.95
CA TYR A 99 -8.41 -5.54 3.86
C TYR A 99 -8.09 -7.05 3.94
N VAL A 100 -6.85 -7.40 4.27
CA VAL A 100 -6.42 -8.81 4.44
C VAL A 100 -7.13 -9.52 5.59
N LEU A 101 -7.57 -8.80 6.62
CA LEU A 101 -8.27 -9.41 7.77
C LEU A 101 -9.80 -9.33 7.67
N CYS A 102 -10.33 -8.26 7.07
CA CYS A 102 -11.77 -7.96 7.09
C CYS A 102 -12.54 -8.40 5.84
N LEU A 103 -11.95 -8.36 4.63
CA LEU A 103 -12.63 -8.86 3.44
C LEU A 103 -12.93 -10.38 3.51
N PRO A 104 -12.02 -11.23 4.04
CA PRO A 104 -12.31 -12.65 4.26
C PRO A 104 -13.54 -12.96 5.11
N MET A 105 -13.91 -12.08 6.06
CA MET A 105 -14.97 -12.37 7.01
C MET A 105 -16.33 -12.56 6.33
N PHE A 106 -16.59 -11.89 5.19
CA PHE A 106 -17.81 -12.11 4.42
C PHE A 106 -17.90 -13.55 3.87
N GLU A 107 -16.78 -14.12 3.41
CA GLU A 107 -16.71 -15.52 2.96
C GLU A 107 -16.88 -16.49 4.14
N TRP A 108 -16.23 -16.18 5.27
CA TRP A 108 -16.29 -17.01 6.48
C TRP A 108 -17.68 -17.06 7.12
N PHE A 109 -18.55 -16.09 6.82
CA PHE A 109 -19.97 -16.08 7.15
C PHE A 109 -20.88 -16.47 5.96
N GLY A 110 -20.34 -17.14 4.94
CA GLY A 110 -21.09 -17.76 3.86
C GLY A 110 -21.63 -16.81 2.80
N SER A 111 -20.99 -15.66 2.57
CA SER A 111 -21.25 -14.81 1.40
C SER A 111 -20.15 -14.98 0.38
N SER A 112 -20.43 -15.65 -0.74
CA SER A 112 -19.50 -15.83 -1.87
C SER A 112 -19.32 -14.58 -2.74
N LYS A 113 -20.41 -13.81 -2.93
CA LYS A 113 -20.45 -12.67 -3.87
C LYS A 113 -19.76 -11.41 -3.34
N ILE A 114 -20.05 -11.03 -2.09
CA ILE A 114 -19.52 -9.81 -1.47
C ILE A 114 -17.98 -9.77 -1.44
N PRO A 115 -17.25 -10.78 -0.91
CA PRO A 115 -15.80 -10.71 -0.82
C PRO A 115 -15.16 -10.67 -2.21
N ARG A 116 -15.71 -11.41 -3.18
CA ARG A 116 -15.25 -11.35 -4.57
C ARG A 116 -15.43 -9.97 -5.19
N ASP A 117 -16.61 -9.37 -5.07
CA ASP A 117 -16.86 -8.01 -5.57
C ASP A 117 -15.92 -6.99 -4.95
N LEU A 118 -15.74 -7.04 -3.62
CA LEU A 118 -14.89 -6.12 -2.87
C LEU A 118 -13.42 -6.25 -3.26
N VAL A 119 -12.88 -7.48 -3.31
CA VAL A 119 -11.49 -7.71 -3.74
C VAL A 119 -11.27 -7.25 -5.19
N TYR A 120 -12.25 -7.44 -6.06
CA TYR A 120 -12.18 -6.97 -7.45
C TYR A 120 -12.12 -5.45 -7.57
N VAL A 121 -13.04 -4.71 -6.93
CA VAL A 121 -13.04 -3.24 -7.02
C VAL A 121 -11.83 -2.62 -6.33
N LEU A 122 -11.33 -3.22 -5.24
CA LEU A 122 -10.12 -2.78 -4.55
C LEU A 122 -8.85 -3.09 -5.35
N GLY A 123 -8.74 -4.29 -5.92
CA GLY A 123 -7.55 -4.71 -6.68
C GLY A 123 -7.41 -3.97 -8.00
N LEU A 124 -8.49 -3.90 -8.80
CA LEU A 124 -8.53 -3.07 -10.00
C LEU A 124 -8.38 -1.58 -9.67
N GLY A 125 -8.95 -1.14 -8.55
CA GLY A 125 -8.80 0.23 -8.07
C GLY A 125 -7.35 0.58 -7.80
N ILE A 126 -6.65 -0.18 -6.95
CA ILE A 126 -5.25 0.08 -6.61
C ILE A 126 -4.35 0.01 -7.84
N TYR A 127 -4.61 -0.90 -8.79
CA TYR A 127 -3.93 -0.90 -10.09
C TYR A 127 -4.15 0.42 -10.87
N VAL A 128 -5.39 0.84 -11.10
CA VAL A 128 -5.72 2.07 -11.87
C VAL A 128 -5.19 3.33 -11.17
N LEU A 129 -5.38 3.43 -9.86
CA LEU A 129 -5.01 4.58 -9.04
C LEU A 129 -3.49 4.67 -8.89
N GLY A 130 -2.81 3.55 -8.64
CA GLY A 130 -1.35 3.45 -8.61
C GLY A 130 -0.71 3.82 -9.95
N ASN A 131 -1.32 3.39 -11.06
CA ASN A 131 -0.90 3.82 -12.40
C ASN A 131 -1.07 5.33 -12.60
N LEU A 132 -2.21 5.91 -12.21
CA LEU A 132 -2.43 7.34 -12.38
C LEU A 132 -1.49 8.17 -11.49
N LYS A 133 -1.21 7.70 -10.27
CA LYS A 133 -0.18 8.27 -9.38
C LYS A 133 1.21 8.28 -10.04
N ASP A 134 1.71 7.12 -10.44
CA ASP A 134 3.04 6.97 -11.04
C ASP A 134 3.14 7.68 -12.41
N CYS A 135 2.02 7.82 -13.14
CA CYS A 135 1.95 8.59 -14.38
C CYS A 135 2.02 10.11 -14.14
N MET A 136 1.26 10.63 -13.19
CA MET A 136 1.13 12.08 -12.96
C MET A 136 2.25 12.67 -12.11
N CYS A 137 2.86 11.87 -11.22
CA CYS A 137 3.94 12.29 -10.32
C CYS A 137 3.63 13.60 -9.55
N LEU A 138 2.37 13.78 -9.14
CA LEU A 138 1.90 14.95 -8.42
C LEU A 138 2.14 14.81 -6.90
N PRO A 139 2.71 15.83 -6.23
CA PRO A 139 2.96 15.78 -4.80
C PRO A 139 1.66 15.76 -4.00
N ARG A 140 1.76 15.33 -2.73
CA ARG A 140 0.74 15.62 -1.71
C ARG A 140 0.74 17.12 -1.37
N PRO A 141 -0.34 17.65 -0.77
CA PRO A 141 -0.31 18.97 -0.14
C PRO A 141 0.91 19.15 0.79
N ARG A 142 1.48 20.35 0.80
CA ARG A 142 2.74 20.63 1.53
C ARG A 142 2.49 20.84 3.02
N SER A 143 3.37 20.29 3.85
CA SER A 143 3.51 20.58 5.27
C SER A 143 4.89 21.18 5.50
N PRO A 144 5.01 22.37 6.11
CA PRO A 144 3.98 23.38 6.37
C PRO A 144 3.36 23.95 5.06
N PRO A 145 2.26 24.75 5.12
CA PRO A 145 1.52 25.19 6.31
C PRO A 145 0.48 24.18 6.83
N LEU A 146 0.27 23.05 6.15
CA LEU A 146 -0.56 21.96 6.69
C LEU A 146 0.17 21.19 7.78
N HIS A 147 -0.60 20.59 8.67
CA HIS A 147 -0.17 19.51 9.53
C HIS A 147 -0.53 18.18 8.89
N ARG A 148 0.43 17.28 8.72
CA ARG A 148 0.18 15.94 8.18
C ARG A 148 -0.09 14.96 9.30
N ILE A 149 -1.32 14.45 9.34
CA ILE A 149 -1.78 13.52 10.36
C ILE A 149 -1.75 12.11 9.76
N THR A 150 -0.75 11.30 10.11
CA THR A 150 -0.62 9.93 9.60
C THR A 150 -0.07 8.96 10.64
N MET A 151 -0.57 7.73 10.63
CA MET A 151 -0.05 6.59 11.41
C MET A 151 0.94 5.73 10.59
N SER A 152 1.23 6.14 9.34
CA SER A 152 2.00 5.37 8.36
C SER A 152 2.92 6.30 7.57
N GLU A 153 4.23 6.18 7.79
CA GLU A 153 5.27 6.83 6.99
C GLU A 153 5.30 6.26 5.55
N TYR A 154 5.00 4.97 5.39
CA TYR A 154 4.87 4.30 4.08
C TYR A 154 3.88 5.03 3.16
N THR A 155 2.71 5.37 3.70
CA THR A 155 1.64 6.06 2.96
C THR A 155 1.99 7.53 2.68
N ALA A 156 2.84 8.16 3.50
CA ALA A 156 3.31 9.53 3.26
C ALA A 156 4.18 9.63 2.00
N GLN A 157 4.99 8.61 1.69
CA GLN A 157 5.88 8.58 0.52
C GLN A 157 5.15 8.35 -0.82
N GLU A 158 3.84 8.11 -0.83
CA GLU A 158 3.07 8.03 -2.08
C GLU A 158 2.74 9.40 -2.67
N TYR A 159 2.66 9.51 -4.00
CA TYR A 159 2.07 10.65 -4.71
C TYR A 159 0.64 10.95 -4.23
N GLY A 160 0.24 12.23 -4.29
CA GLY A 160 -1.07 12.71 -3.80
C GLY A 160 -2.23 12.37 -4.73
N PHE A 161 -2.11 12.70 -6.01
CA PHE A 161 -3.20 12.56 -6.97
C PHE A 161 -3.17 11.19 -7.70
N PRO A 162 -4.29 10.45 -7.81
CA PRO A 162 -5.58 10.61 -7.11
C PRO A 162 -5.58 9.97 -5.71
N SER A 163 -6.60 10.26 -4.90
CA SER A 163 -6.75 9.68 -3.56
C SER A 163 -7.25 8.22 -3.59
N SER A 164 -6.33 7.27 -3.38
CA SER A 164 -6.66 5.83 -3.36
C SER A 164 -7.68 5.46 -2.29
N HIS A 165 -7.59 6.06 -1.10
CA HIS A 165 -8.55 5.83 -0.02
C HIS A 165 -9.96 6.29 -0.39
N SER A 166 -10.09 7.45 -1.06
CA SER A 166 -11.39 7.99 -1.45
C SER A 166 -12.07 7.12 -2.50
N ALA A 167 -11.30 6.62 -3.47
CA ALA A 167 -11.79 5.67 -4.46
C ALA A 167 -12.23 4.34 -3.83
N ASN A 168 -11.38 3.75 -2.98
CA ASN A 168 -11.65 2.48 -2.32
C ASN A 168 -12.86 2.59 -1.38
N ALA A 169 -12.94 3.63 -0.55
CA ALA A 169 -14.09 3.90 0.31
C ALA A 169 -15.38 4.04 -0.51
N THR A 170 -15.34 4.73 -1.66
CA THR A 170 -16.49 4.87 -2.56
C THR A 170 -16.92 3.52 -3.14
N ALA A 171 -15.99 2.77 -3.74
CA ALA A 171 -16.32 1.49 -4.38
C ALA A 171 -16.82 0.45 -3.36
N VAL A 172 -16.17 0.34 -2.19
CA VAL A 172 -16.59 -0.55 -1.09
C VAL A 172 -17.98 -0.16 -0.58
N THR A 173 -18.22 1.13 -0.31
CA THR A 173 -19.53 1.60 0.19
C THR A 173 -20.64 1.31 -0.81
N LEU A 174 -20.40 1.53 -2.10
CA LEU A 174 -21.40 1.27 -3.15
C LEU A 174 -21.68 -0.23 -3.35
N ILE A 175 -20.66 -1.10 -3.30
CA ILE A 175 -20.86 -2.56 -3.31
C ILE A 175 -21.67 -3.01 -2.08
N CYS A 176 -21.29 -2.57 -0.88
CA CYS A 176 -22.01 -2.90 0.35
C CYS A 176 -23.45 -2.37 0.35
N LEU A 177 -23.68 -1.15 -0.15
CA LEU A 177 -25.01 -0.57 -0.30
C LEU A 177 -25.87 -1.35 -1.31
N TRP A 178 -25.32 -1.70 -2.47
CA TRP A 178 -26.02 -2.54 -3.45
C TRP A 178 -26.42 -3.89 -2.86
N ARG A 179 -25.48 -4.58 -2.20
CA ARG A 179 -25.72 -5.90 -1.59
C ARG A 179 -26.70 -5.81 -0.42
N LEU A 180 -26.69 -4.72 0.36
CA LEU A 180 -27.69 -4.43 1.39
C LEU A 180 -29.09 -4.22 0.80
N LEU A 181 -29.20 -3.53 -0.35
CA LEU A 181 -30.47 -3.30 -1.03
C LEU A 181 -31.05 -4.57 -1.65
N GLU A 182 -30.23 -5.54 -2.07
CA GLU A 182 -30.69 -6.86 -2.54
C GLU A 182 -31.37 -7.67 -1.42
N VAL A 183 -30.88 -7.58 -0.18
CA VAL A 183 -31.41 -8.35 0.97
C VAL A 183 -32.37 -7.54 1.85
N LYS A 184 -32.71 -6.30 1.50
CA LYS A 184 -33.46 -5.37 2.37
C LYS A 184 -34.79 -5.92 2.91
N GLU A 185 -35.51 -6.70 2.12
CA GLU A 185 -36.79 -7.31 2.49
C GLU A 185 -36.65 -8.47 3.49
N GLN A 186 -35.43 -8.98 3.69
CA GLN A 186 -35.10 -10.04 4.66
C GLN A 186 -34.63 -9.48 6.01
N LEU A 187 -34.41 -8.16 6.10
CA LEU A 187 -33.86 -7.49 7.27
C LEU A 187 -34.95 -6.76 8.05
N THR A 188 -34.80 -6.70 9.38
CA THR A 188 -35.62 -5.81 10.20
C THR A 188 -35.25 -4.34 9.93
N SER A 189 -36.23 -3.44 10.04
CA SER A 189 -36.01 -2.00 9.80
C SER A 189 -34.88 -1.43 10.65
N SER A 190 -34.73 -1.90 11.91
CA SER A 190 -33.63 -1.50 12.80
C SER A 190 -32.26 -1.93 12.26
N VAL A 191 -32.11 -3.17 11.79
CA VAL A 191 -30.84 -3.66 11.22
C VAL A 191 -30.49 -2.89 9.94
N LEU A 192 -31.48 -2.65 9.08
CA LEU A 192 -31.31 -1.87 7.85
C LEU A 192 -30.84 -0.43 8.15
N VAL A 193 -31.51 0.27 9.08
CA VAL A 193 -31.16 1.64 9.47
C VAL A 193 -29.78 1.70 10.13
N CYS A 194 -29.46 0.78 11.04
CA CYS A 194 -28.14 0.73 11.68
C CYS A 194 -27.01 0.46 10.67
N THR A 195 -27.23 -0.43 9.70
CA THR A 195 -26.23 -0.75 8.66
C THR A 195 -26.05 0.42 7.69
N LEU A 196 -27.13 1.09 7.30
CA LEU A 196 -27.06 2.31 6.48
C LEU A 196 -26.32 3.44 7.21
N ALA A 197 -26.63 3.68 8.48
CA ALA A 197 -25.94 4.69 9.29
C ALA A 197 -24.44 4.38 9.43
N PHE A 198 -24.08 3.11 9.64
CA PHE A 198 -22.69 2.67 9.68
C PHE A 198 -21.97 2.88 8.33
N LEU A 199 -22.59 2.54 7.20
CA LEU A 199 -22.02 2.76 5.87
C LEU A 199 -21.81 4.25 5.56
N ILE A 200 -22.76 5.10 5.92
CA ILE A 200 -22.64 6.57 5.77
C ILE A 200 -21.49 7.09 6.63
N LEU A 201 -21.40 6.67 7.90
CA LEU A 201 -20.32 7.06 8.81
C LEU A 201 -18.95 6.60 8.28
N TYR A 202 -18.81 5.35 7.85
CA TYR A 202 -17.60 4.82 7.24
C TYR A 202 -17.15 5.66 6.03
N TYR A 203 -18.08 5.95 5.13
CA TYR A 203 -17.82 6.70 3.90
C TYR A 203 -17.38 8.14 4.18
N VAL A 204 -18.17 8.88 4.97
CA VAL A 204 -17.88 10.28 5.33
C VAL A 204 -16.56 10.39 6.08
N SER A 205 -16.32 9.51 7.06
CA SER A 205 -15.11 9.56 7.89
C SER A 205 -13.82 9.21 7.14
N LEU A 206 -13.88 8.34 6.12
CA LEU A 206 -12.72 8.10 5.25
C LEU A 206 -12.45 9.27 4.30
N ILE A 207 -13.48 9.77 3.61
CA ILE A 207 -13.32 10.86 2.63
C ILE A 207 -12.92 12.17 3.30
N PHE A 208 -13.71 12.64 4.28
CA PHE A 208 -13.38 13.87 4.99
C PHE A 208 -12.07 13.72 5.77
N GLY A 209 -11.79 12.53 6.30
CA GLY A 209 -10.53 12.19 6.94
C GLY A 209 -9.30 12.31 6.03
N ARG A 210 -9.41 12.31 4.70
CA ARG A 210 -8.26 12.58 3.80
C ARG A 210 -7.93 14.07 3.68
N LEU A 211 -8.95 14.92 3.70
CA LEU A 211 -8.81 16.37 3.72
C LEU A 211 -8.36 16.85 5.11
N TYR A 212 -9.02 16.37 6.16
CA TYR A 212 -8.72 16.71 7.56
C TYR A 212 -7.28 16.39 7.93
N CYS A 213 -6.77 15.21 7.54
CA CYS A 213 -5.39 14.79 7.82
C CYS A 213 -4.31 15.54 7.01
N GLY A 214 -4.67 16.47 6.12
CA GLY A 214 -3.72 17.20 5.26
C GLY A 214 -3.01 16.32 4.22
N MET A 215 -3.52 15.11 3.96
CA MET A 215 -2.84 14.11 3.12
C MET A 215 -3.21 14.23 1.64
N HIS A 216 -4.36 14.84 1.32
CA HIS A 216 -4.90 14.94 -0.05
C HIS A 216 -5.61 16.27 -0.30
N GLY A 217 -5.55 16.72 -1.55
CA GLY A 217 -6.31 17.85 -2.07
C GLY A 217 -7.79 17.55 -2.32
N PHE A 218 -8.59 18.58 -2.62
CA PHE A 218 -9.99 18.39 -3.05
C PHE A 218 -10.06 17.68 -4.40
N ILE A 219 -9.16 18.04 -5.33
CA ILE A 219 -9.05 17.39 -6.64
C ILE A 219 -8.65 15.91 -6.53
N ASP A 220 -7.77 15.55 -5.58
CA ASP A 220 -7.38 14.16 -5.32
C ASP A 220 -8.59 13.32 -4.88
N VAL A 221 -9.38 13.87 -3.97
CA VAL A 221 -10.58 13.24 -3.40
C VAL A 221 -11.69 13.13 -4.44
N PHE A 222 -11.94 14.18 -5.21
CA PHE A 222 -12.93 14.18 -6.30
C PHE A 222 -12.58 13.15 -7.37
N ALA A 223 -11.35 13.16 -7.88
CA ALA A 223 -10.89 12.20 -8.87
C ALA A 223 -10.91 10.76 -8.32
N GLY A 224 -10.48 10.57 -7.07
CA GLY A 224 -10.58 9.28 -6.39
C GLY A 224 -12.03 8.78 -6.32
N THR A 225 -12.95 9.62 -5.85
CA THR A 225 -14.39 9.28 -5.77
C THR A 225 -14.97 8.95 -7.14
N ALA A 226 -14.67 9.73 -8.18
CA ALA A 226 -15.13 9.46 -9.54
C ALA A 226 -14.60 8.12 -10.09
N ILE A 227 -13.33 7.80 -9.85
CA ILE A 227 -12.74 6.49 -10.20
C ILE A 227 -13.42 5.36 -9.40
N GLY A 228 -13.70 5.57 -8.10
CA GLY A 228 -14.42 4.63 -7.25
C GLY A 228 -15.84 4.31 -7.75
N VAL A 229 -16.59 5.34 -8.18
CA VAL A 229 -17.89 5.15 -8.85
C VAL A 229 -17.71 4.37 -10.16
N GLY A 230 -16.70 4.70 -10.98
CA GLY A 230 -16.41 3.98 -12.23
C GLY A 230 -16.09 2.49 -12.02
N LEU A 231 -15.31 2.15 -11.00
CA LEU A 231 -14.97 0.77 -10.62
C LEU A 231 -16.20 0.01 -10.13
N PHE A 232 -17.04 0.65 -9.29
CA PHE A 232 -18.33 0.08 -8.88
C PHE A 232 -19.22 -0.19 -10.10
N LEU A 233 -19.42 0.79 -10.99
CA LEU A 233 -20.27 0.64 -12.18
C LEU A 233 -19.74 -0.46 -13.11
N PHE A 234 -18.43 -0.55 -13.32
CA PHE A 234 -17.81 -1.63 -14.08
C PHE A 234 -18.12 -3.00 -13.47
N ARG A 235 -17.90 -3.17 -12.15
CA ARG A 235 -18.19 -4.44 -11.47
C ARG A 235 -19.68 -4.77 -11.42
N PHE A 236 -20.55 -3.78 -11.22
CA PHE A 236 -22.01 -3.93 -11.20
C PHE A 236 -22.56 -4.36 -12.57
N LEU A 237 -22.11 -3.72 -13.66
CA LEU A 237 -22.64 -3.98 -15.02
C LEU A 237 -22.02 -5.21 -15.69
N VAL A 238 -20.74 -5.51 -15.42
CA VAL A 238 -19.96 -6.52 -16.15
C VAL A 238 -19.58 -7.72 -15.27
N GLY A 239 -19.52 -7.56 -13.94
CA GLY A 239 -18.93 -8.53 -13.01
C GLY A 239 -19.49 -9.94 -13.10
N GLN A 240 -20.81 -10.10 -13.18
CA GLN A 240 -21.42 -11.43 -13.31
C GLN A 240 -21.02 -12.13 -14.62
N LYS A 241 -21.03 -11.41 -15.75
CA LYS A 241 -20.63 -11.96 -17.06
C LYS A 241 -19.15 -12.30 -17.08
N PHE A 242 -18.33 -11.45 -16.45
CA PHE A 242 -16.89 -11.66 -16.32
C PHE A 242 -16.57 -12.89 -15.46
N ASP A 243 -17.23 -13.05 -14.32
CA ASP A 243 -17.06 -14.23 -13.46
C ASP A 243 -17.52 -15.52 -14.14
N GLN A 244 -18.64 -15.48 -14.86
CA GLN A 244 -19.10 -16.62 -15.66
C GLN A 244 -18.10 -16.99 -16.75
N TRP A 245 -17.56 -16.00 -17.47
CA TRP A 245 -16.54 -16.21 -18.50
C TRP A 245 -15.22 -16.74 -17.93
N LEU A 246 -14.82 -16.30 -16.73
CA LEU A 246 -13.53 -16.66 -16.13
C LEU A 246 -13.55 -18.00 -15.39
N LEU A 247 -14.64 -18.30 -14.67
CA LEU A 247 -14.70 -19.42 -13.73
C LEU A 247 -15.38 -20.67 -14.28
N VAL A 248 -16.31 -20.52 -15.24
CA VAL A 248 -16.99 -21.66 -15.88
C VAL A 248 -16.22 -22.02 -17.15
N PRO A 249 -15.71 -23.27 -17.28
CA PRO A 249 -15.08 -23.70 -18.52
C PRO A 249 -16.07 -23.58 -19.69
N GLN A 250 -15.73 -22.76 -20.68
CA GLN A 250 -16.59 -22.56 -21.86
C GLN A 250 -16.79 -23.87 -22.65
N ASP A 251 -15.76 -24.73 -22.63
CA ASP A 251 -15.82 -26.13 -23.04
C ASP A 251 -15.22 -27.01 -21.93
N SER A 252 -15.82 -28.17 -21.67
CA SER A 252 -15.24 -29.24 -20.81
C SER A 252 -13.99 -29.92 -21.43
N SER A 253 -13.51 -29.40 -22.54
CA SER A 253 -12.28 -29.81 -23.23
C SER A 253 -11.05 -29.59 -22.35
N TRP A 254 -10.06 -30.47 -22.49
CA TRP A 254 -8.73 -30.33 -21.84
C TRP A 254 -8.10 -28.93 -22.05
N TRP A 255 -8.32 -28.34 -23.23
CA TRP A 255 -7.89 -26.98 -23.54
C TRP A 255 -8.51 -25.91 -22.63
N GLY A 256 -9.80 -26.00 -22.27
CA GLY A 256 -10.42 -25.06 -21.34
C GLY A 256 -9.78 -25.12 -19.95
N LEU A 257 -9.48 -26.34 -19.47
CA LEU A 257 -8.84 -26.57 -18.18
C LEU A 257 -7.38 -26.05 -18.12
N VAL A 258 -6.65 -26.10 -19.23
CA VAL A 258 -5.26 -25.61 -19.30
C VAL A 258 -5.19 -24.11 -19.58
N LEU A 259 -6.05 -23.58 -20.45
CA LEU A 259 -5.99 -22.18 -20.87
C LEU A 259 -6.54 -21.22 -19.82
N THR A 260 -7.57 -21.58 -19.06
CA THR A 260 -8.15 -20.71 -18.01
C THR A 260 -7.11 -20.22 -16.98
N PRO A 261 -6.32 -21.08 -16.31
CA PRO A 261 -5.29 -20.61 -15.38
C PRO A 261 -4.17 -19.82 -16.07
N ILE A 262 -3.85 -20.13 -17.34
CA ILE A 262 -2.89 -19.35 -18.14
C ILE A 262 -3.43 -17.94 -18.41
N PHE A 263 -4.72 -17.77 -18.72
CA PHE A 263 -5.34 -16.45 -18.89
C PHE A 263 -5.45 -15.69 -17.57
N ILE A 264 -5.82 -16.34 -16.46
CA ILE A 264 -5.85 -15.73 -15.12
C ILE A 264 -4.46 -15.17 -14.76
N ILE A 265 -3.41 -16.01 -14.86
CA ILE A 265 -2.05 -15.62 -14.48
C ILE A 265 -1.50 -14.60 -15.49
N GLY A 266 -1.56 -14.90 -16.79
CA GLY A 266 -1.00 -14.07 -17.86
C GLY A 266 -1.66 -12.69 -17.97
N GLY A 267 -2.98 -12.61 -17.83
CA GLY A 267 -3.71 -11.34 -17.84
C GLY A 267 -3.36 -10.46 -16.65
N ASN A 268 -3.26 -11.04 -15.45
CA ASN A 268 -2.83 -10.30 -14.25
C ASN A 268 -1.35 -9.89 -14.31
N LEU A 269 -0.45 -10.74 -14.83
CA LEU A 269 0.95 -10.37 -15.07
C LEU A 269 1.09 -9.26 -16.12
N LEU A 270 0.22 -9.23 -17.14
CA LEU A 270 0.18 -8.14 -18.11
C LEU A 270 -0.17 -6.80 -17.43
N LEU A 271 -1.10 -6.77 -16.47
CA LEU A 271 -1.38 -5.56 -15.68
C LEU A 271 -0.11 -5.05 -14.97
N ILE A 272 0.61 -5.93 -14.26
CA ILE A 272 1.88 -5.56 -13.59
C ILE A 272 2.90 -5.05 -14.61
N HIS A 273 3.01 -5.66 -15.79
CA HIS A 273 3.96 -5.24 -16.83
C HIS A 273 3.61 -3.87 -17.43
N THR A 274 2.32 -3.55 -17.59
CA THR A 274 1.86 -2.25 -18.09
C THR A 274 1.89 -1.14 -17.03
N HIS A 275 2.25 -1.44 -15.78
CA HIS A 275 2.25 -0.48 -14.69
C HIS A 275 3.33 0.60 -14.87
N PHE A 276 2.93 1.87 -14.92
CA PHE A 276 3.83 2.99 -15.19
C PHE A 276 5.02 3.05 -14.22
N GLU A 277 6.24 3.23 -14.77
CA GLU A 277 7.40 3.54 -13.93
C GLU A 277 7.32 4.98 -13.40
N PRO A 278 7.42 5.18 -12.07
CA PRO A 278 7.51 6.51 -11.49
C PRO A 278 8.92 7.10 -11.61
N VAL A 279 9.01 8.42 -11.45
CA VAL A 279 10.29 9.14 -11.41
C VAL A 279 10.98 9.00 -10.05
N ASP A 280 10.19 9.04 -8.98
CA ASP A 280 10.62 8.84 -7.60
C ASP A 280 10.18 7.48 -7.05
N ASP A 281 10.76 7.05 -5.92
CA ASP A 281 10.45 5.78 -5.25
C ASP A 281 9.05 5.76 -4.61
N CYS A 282 7.98 5.62 -5.41
CA CYS A 282 6.65 5.37 -4.86
C CYS A 282 6.51 3.91 -4.33
N PRO A 283 5.75 3.69 -3.25
CA PRO A 283 5.20 2.37 -2.90
C PRO A 283 4.15 1.82 -3.87
N CYS A 284 3.54 2.69 -4.68
CA CYS A 284 2.41 2.44 -5.60
C CYS A 284 2.42 1.08 -6.34
N PHE A 285 3.60 0.66 -6.81
CA PHE A 285 3.79 -0.60 -7.52
C PHE A 285 3.79 -1.83 -6.59
N ASP A 286 4.35 -1.71 -5.39
CA ASP A 286 4.41 -2.80 -4.42
C ASP A 286 3.02 -3.15 -3.87
N ASP A 287 2.13 -2.16 -3.75
CA ASP A 287 0.70 -2.37 -3.48
C ASP A 287 -0.01 -3.01 -4.67
N THR A 288 0.26 -2.54 -5.89
CA THR A 288 -0.32 -3.12 -7.12
C THR A 288 0.03 -4.60 -7.25
N VAL A 289 1.31 -4.95 -7.09
CA VAL A 289 1.79 -6.34 -7.15
C VAL A 289 1.16 -7.21 -6.06
N ALA A 290 0.96 -6.66 -4.86
CA ALA A 290 0.28 -7.36 -3.77
C ALA A 290 -1.19 -7.67 -4.11
N PHE A 291 -1.96 -6.67 -4.53
CA PHE A 291 -3.38 -6.82 -4.88
C PHE A 291 -3.60 -7.69 -6.13
N VAL A 292 -2.76 -7.56 -7.15
CA VAL A 292 -2.78 -8.46 -8.33
C VAL A 292 -2.44 -9.90 -7.92
N GLY A 293 -1.53 -10.10 -6.96
CA GLY A 293 -1.31 -11.39 -6.33
C GLY A 293 -2.59 -11.96 -5.70
N VAL A 294 -3.28 -11.17 -4.87
CA VAL A 294 -4.58 -11.56 -4.28
C VAL A 294 -5.61 -11.94 -5.36
N LEU A 295 -5.72 -11.18 -6.45
CA LEU A 295 -6.62 -11.49 -7.57
C LEU A 295 -6.31 -12.86 -8.21
N ILE A 296 -5.04 -13.11 -8.58
CA ILE A 296 -4.60 -14.41 -9.13
C ILE A 296 -4.97 -15.54 -8.16
N GLY A 297 -4.66 -15.39 -6.88
CA GLY A 297 -4.97 -16.41 -5.87
C GLY A 297 -6.47 -16.64 -5.71
N LEU A 298 -7.28 -15.58 -5.71
CA LEU A 298 -8.73 -15.63 -5.58
C LEU A 298 -9.38 -16.33 -6.78
N ASP A 299 -8.96 -15.98 -7.99
CA ASP A 299 -9.52 -16.54 -9.22
C ASP A 299 -9.12 -17.99 -9.42
N LEU A 300 -7.86 -18.36 -9.20
CA LEU A 300 -7.45 -19.76 -9.24
C LEU A 300 -8.18 -20.59 -8.17
N SER A 301 -8.37 -20.05 -6.96
CA SER A 301 -9.05 -20.78 -5.88
C SER A 301 -10.53 -21.03 -6.20
N HIS A 302 -11.24 -20.01 -6.69
CA HIS A 302 -12.63 -20.13 -7.10
C HIS A 302 -12.81 -20.97 -8.38
N TRP A 303 -11.91 -20.85 -9.35
CA TRP A 303 -11.94 -21.68 -10.55
C TRP A 303 -11.77 -23.17 -10.20
N VAL A 304 -10.81 -23.52 -9.33
CA VAL A 304 -10.68 -24.89 -8.81
C VAL A 304 -11.95 -25.33 -8.06
N ALA A 305 -12.62 -24.42 -7.35
CA ALA A 305 -13.86 -24.75 -6.65
C ALA A 305 -15.02 -25.03 -7.63
N CYS A 306 -15.15 -24.23 -8.69
CA CYS A 306 -16.12 -24.41 -9.76
C CYS A 306 -15.93 -25.72 -10.55
N ILE A 307 -14.69 -26.05 -10.95
CA ILE A 307 -14.44 -27.28 -11.73
C ILE A 307 -14.54 -28.56 -10.90
N THR A 308 -14.24 -28.52 -9.59
CA THR A 308 -14.32 -29.70 -8.72
C THR A 308 -15.71 -29.89 -8.10
N GLY A 309 -16.46 -28.80 -7.89
CA GLY A 309 -17.76 -28.79 -7.22
C GLY A 309 -17.72 -29.21 -5.74
N VAL A 310 -16.53 -29.37 -5.15
CA VAL A 310 -16.37 -29.95 -3.79
C VAL A 310 -17.06 -29.08 -2.74
N VAL A 311 -16.85 -27.76 -2.80
CA VAL A 311 -17.47 -26.81 -1.86
C VAL A 311 -18.98 -26.70 -2.10
N GLY A 312 -19.41 -26.69 -3.37
CA GLY A 312 -20.83 -26.62 -3.76
C GLY A 312 -21.66 -27.78 -3.21
N ARG A 313 -21.12 -29.01 -3.23
CA ARG A 313 -21.76 -30.20 -2.66
C ARG A 313 -21.90 -30.18 -1.13
N THR A 314 -21.26 -29.24 -0.45
CA THR A 314 -21.31 -29.10 1.02
C THR A 314 -22.23 -27.98 1.49
N ASN A 315 -22.96 -27.30 0.60
CA ASN A 315 -23.90 -26.25 0.99
C ASN A 315 -25.23 -26.36 0.24
N ASN A 316 -26.31 -25.97 0.91
CA ASN A 316 -27.70 -26.08 0.41
C ASN A 316 -28.03 -25.18 -0.79
N PHE A 317 -27.09 -24.32 -1.23
CA PHE A 317 -27.25 -23.41 -2.35
C PHE A 317 -26.59 -23.93 -3.63
N GLU A 318 -25.90 -25.07 -3.56
CA GLU A 318 -25.05 -25.64 -4.62
C GLU A 318 -23.97 -24.68 -5.16
N ASP A 319 -23.67 -23.60 -4.42
CA ASP A 319 -22.75 -22.55 -4.84
C ASP A 319 -21.30 -23.03 -4.62
N PRO A 320 -20.51 -23.27 -5.68
CA PRO A 320 -19.13 -23.77 -5.55
C PRO A 320 -18.19 -22.77 -4.88
N MET A 321 -18.59 -21.52 -4.71
CA MET A 321 -17.79 -20.46 -4.11
C MET A 321 -18.26 -20.10 -2.69
N ARG A 322 -19.25 -20.78 -2.13
CA ARG A 322 -19.81 -20.46 -0.80
C ARG A 322 -19.35 -21.45 0.26
N ILE A 323 -18.57 -21.00 1.23
CA ILE A 323 -18.26 -21.81 2.41
C ILE A 323 -19.49 -21.88 3.33
N ASN A 324 -19.94 -23.08 3.70
CA ASN A 324 -21.20 -23.24 4.44
C ASN A 324 -21.16 -22.58 5.83
N TYR A 325 -22.27 -21.93 6.20
CA TYR A 325 -22.45 -21.18 7.44
C TYR A 325 -23.94 -20.92 7.72
N ASP A 326 -24.39 -21.34 8.90
CA ASP A 326 -25.65 -20.92 9.52
C ASP A 326 -25.37 -20.51 10.99
N TYR A 327 -25.82 -19.31 11.37
CA TYR A 327 -25.70 -18.81 12.73
C TYR A 327 -26.55 -19.62 13.73
N ASN A 328 -27.71 -20.12 13.32
CA ASN A 328 -28.64 -20.83 14.19
C ASN A 328 -28.10 -22.21 14.61
N GLU A 329 -27.33 -22.86 13.74
CA GLU A 329 -26.70 -24.16 14.00
C GLU A 329 -25.37 -24.01 14.77
N LEU A 330 -24.52 -23.06 14.36
CA LEU A 330 -23.20 -22.89 14.96
C LEU A 330 -23.23 -22.11 16.29
N GLY A 331 -24.16 -21.18 16.43
CA GLY A 331 -24.22 -20.24 17.54
C GLY A 331 -23.03 -19.27 17.60
N SER A 332 -23.02 -18.45 18.66
CA SER A 332 -22.01 -17.39 18.83
C SER A 332 -20.59 -17.92 19.04
N LEU A 333 -20.42 -18.97 19.87
CA LEU A 333 -19.09 -19.51 20.21
C LEU A 333 -18.35 -20.08 18.99
N LYS A 334 -19.00 -20.93 18.18
CA LYS A 334 -18.38 -21.45 16.95
C LYS A 334 -18.21 -20.35 15.88
N THR A 335 -19.11 -19.37 15.81
CA THR A 335 -18.95 -18.19 14.94
C THR A 335 -17.70 -17.39 15.29
N ILE A 336 -17.42 -17.15 16.57
CA ILE A 336 -16.19 -16.50 17.03
C ILE A 336 -14.96 -17.39 16.73
N ALA A 337 -15.06 -18.69 16.97
CA ALA A 337 -13.99 -19.64 16.66
C ALA A 337 -13.63 -19.66 15.17
N ARG A 338 -14.62 -19.56 14.26
CA ARG A 338 -14.39 -19.39 12.80
C ARG A 338 -13.52 -18.16 12.52
N VAL A 339 -13.85 -16.98 13.06
CA VAL A 339 -13.04 -15.77 12.86
C VAL A 339 -11.61 -15.96 13.37
N ILE A 340 -11.43 -16.54 14.56
CA ILE A 340 -10.11 -16.81 15.14
C ILE A 340 -9.30 -17.76 14.25
N VAL A 341 -9.89 -18.85 13.77
CA VAL A 341 -9.24 -19.81 12.86
C VAL A 341 -8.83 -19.12 11.55
N GLY A 342 -9.74 -18.35 10.92
CA GLY A 342 -9.45 -17.63 9.68
C GLY A 342 -8.30 -16.62 9.81
N VAL A 343 -8.32 -15.78 10.85
CA VAL A 343 -7.24 -14.82 11.13
C VAL A 343 -5.92 -15.55 11.42
N THR A 344 -5.96 -16.63 12.21
CA THR A 344 -4.78 -17.43 12.54
C THR A 344 -4.16 -18.07 11.30
N LEU A 345 -4.98 -18.61 10.39
CA LEU A 345 -4.52 -19.16 9.11
C LEU A 345 -3.82 -18.10 8.25
N ILE A 346 -4.39 -16.91 8.09
CA ILE A 346 -3.79 -15.82 7.29
C ILE A 346 -2.47 -15.35 7.91
N VAL A 347 -2.41 -15.16 9.22
CA VAL A 347 -1.19 -14.74 9.93
C VAL A 347 -0.11 -15.83 9.81
N THR A 348 -0.48 -17.10 10.01
CA THR A 348 0.43 -18.25 9.89
C THR A 348 0.97 -18.39 8.47
N TRP A 349 0.10 -18.28 7.45
CA TRP A 349 0.52 -18.26 6.05
C TRP A 349 1.54 -17.16 5.77
N LYS A 350 1.26 -15.91 6.16
CA LYS A 350 2.18 -14.79 5.95
C LYS A 350 3.51 -14.96 6.70
N ALA A 351 3.48 -15.54 7.90
CA ALA A 351 4.68 -15.81 8.70
C ALA A 351 5.58 -16.91 8.08
N ILE A 352 4.98 -17.95 7.49
CA ILE A 352 5.69 -19.09 6.89
C ILE A 352 6.12 -18.77 5.45
N ALA A 353 5.26 -18.14 4.64
CA ALA A 353 5.52 -17.89 3.23
C ALA A 353 6.69 -16.91 3.00
N LYS A 354 6.77 -15.81 3.79
CA LYS A 354 7.86 -14.81 3.70
C LYS A 354 9.27 -15.47 3.72
N PRO A 355 9.69 -16.19 4.79
CA PRO A 355 11.03 -16.75 4.86
C PRO A 355 11.29 -17.85 3.83
N ILE A 356 10.29 -18.66 3.46
CA ILE A 356 10.43 -19.70 2.44
C ILE A 356 10.68 -19.06 1.08
N VAL A 357 9.80 -18.15 0.64
CA VAL A 357 9.85 -17.49 -0.67
C VAL A 357 11.17 -16.73 -0.86
N PHE A 358 11.61 -15.95 0.14
CA PHE A 358 12.88 -15.23 0.07
C PHE A 358 14.13 -16.06 0.38
N THR A 359 13.99 -17.34 0.74
CA THR A 359 15.11 -18.29 0.76
C THR A 359 15.24 -19.03 -0.59
N LEU A 360 14.11 -19.31 -1.27
CA LEU A 360 14.08 -20.05 -2.53
C LEU A 360 14.26 -19.17 -3.79
N LEU A 361 13.61 -18.00 -3.87
CA LEU A 361 13.66 -17.20 -5.10
C LEU A 361 15.05 -16.59 -5.41
N PRO A 362 15.80 -15.99 -4.47
CA PRO A 362 17.09 -15.39 -4.78
C PRO A 362 18.14 -16.32 -5.44
N PRO A 363 18.35 -17.58 -4.98
CA PRO A 363 19.25 -18.50 -5.69
C PRO A 363 18.71 -18.91 -7.07
N ILE A 364 17.39 -19.05 -7.25
CA ILE A 364 16.79 -19.31 -8.58
C ILE A 364 17.07 -18.15 -9.54
N TYR A 365 16.90 -16.90 -9.10
CA TYR A 365 17.21 -15.71 -9.92
C TYR A 365 18.69 -15.67 -10.34
N LYS A 366 19.62 -15.95 -9.41
CA LYS A 366 21.06 -16.01 -9.73
C LYS A 366 21.44 -17.19 -10.63
N PHE A 367 20.72 -18.31 -10.57
CA PHE A 367 20.95 -19.46 -11.43
C PHE A 367 20.40 -19.27 -12.86
N VAL A 368 19.18 -18.75 -12.98
CA VAL A 368 18.50 -18.55 -14.28
C VAL A 368 19.01 -17.30 -15.01
N GLY A 369 19.56 -16.31 -14.29
CA GLY A 369 20.11 -15.09 -14.89
C GLY A 369 19.05 -14.09 -15.38
N VAL A 370 17.78 -14.30 -15.05
CA VAL A 370 16.66 -13.41 -15.40
C VAL A 370 16.52 -12.31 -14.35
N TYR A 371 16.18 -11.12 -14.81
CA TYR A 371 15.89 -9.95 -13.99
C TYR A 371 14.66 -9.21 -14.54
N VAL A 372 13.95 -8.51 -13.67
CA VAL A 372 12.86 -7.61 -14.09
C VAL A 372 13.41 -6.19 -14.11
N PRO A 373 13.66 -5.58 -15.29
CA PRO A 373 14.19 -4.23 -15.37
C PRO A 373 13.14 -3.25 -14.82
N ARG A 374 13.48 -2.54 -13.74
CA ARG A 374 12.66 -1.45 -13.21
C ARG A 374 13.52 -0.40 -12.54
N ARG A 375 13.29 0.90 -12.83
CA ARG A 375 14.16 2.03 -12.42
C ARG A 375 14.64 2.02 -10.96
N SER A 376 13.75 1.62 -10.05
CA SER A 376 13.93 1.64 -8.59
C SER A 376 14.43 0.32 -7.97
N PHE A 377 14.62 -0.73 -8.78
CA PHE A 377 14.84 -2.09 -8.29
C PHE A 377 16.21 -2.62 -8.72
N LYS A 378 16.96 -3.19 -7.77
CA LYS A 378 18.25 -3.85 -8.05
C LYS A 378 17.99 -5.26 -8.59
N SER A 379 18.69 -5.64 -9.64
CA SER A 379 18.68 -7.02 -10.15
C SER A 379 19.26 -7.99 -9.11
N THR A 380 18.47 -9.00 -8.75
CA THR A 380 18.87 -10.09 -7.85
C THR A 380 19.84 -11.04 -8.53
N ALA A 381 19.69 -11.24 -9.84
CA ALA A 381 20.57 -12.11 -10.63
C ALA A 381 22.01 -11.57 -10.69
N PHE A 382 22.19 -10.28 -10.99
CA PHE A 382 23.50 -9.68 -11.26
C PHE A 382 24.16 -9.00 -10.05
N THR A 383 23.50 -8.96 -8.89
CA THR A 383 24.08 -8.34 -7.70
C THR A 383 25.12 -9.22 -7.00
N LYS A 384 26.23 -8.60 -6.57
CA LYS A 384 27.26 -9.23 -5.73
C LYS A 384 26.83 -9.40 -4.26
N GLU A 385 25.66 -8.87 -3.88
CA GLU A 385 25.13 -8.97 -2.52
C GLU A 385 24.84 -10.43 -2.11
N SER A 386 25.02 -10.72 -0.82
CA SER A 386 24.80 -12.07 -0.27
C SER A 386 23.32 -12.42 -0.20
N LEU A 387 22.99 -13.70 -0.38
CA LEU A 387 21.59 -14.19 -0.34
C LEU A 387 20.91 -13.87 1.01
N SER A 388 21.65 -13.92 2.11
CA SER A 388 21.14 -13.57 3.45
C SER A 388 20.77 -12.08 3.57
N ARG A 389 21.56 -11.18 2.96
CA ARG A 389 21.27 -9.75 2.94
C ARG A 389 20.04 -9.44 2.09
N ILE A 390 19.96 -10.01 0.89
CA ILE A 390 18.79 -9.88 0.00
C ILE A 390 17.52 -10.34 0.74
N ARG A 391 17.54 -11.55 1.32
CA ARG A 391 16.42 -12.10 2.11
C ARG A 391 15.98 -11.19 3.27
N SER A 392 16.92 -10.75 4.11
CA SER A 392 16.58 -9.93 5.28
C SER A 392 16.09 -8.52 4.91
N GLN A 393 16.64 -7.91 3.85
CA GLN A 393 16.15 -6.63 3.35
C GLN A 393 14.74 -6.76 2.75
N SER A 394 14.51 -7.74 1.87
CA SER A 394 13.21 -7.97 1.23
C SER A 394 12.10 -8.32 2.22
N ILE A 395 12.39 -9.12 3.26
CA ILE A 395 11.43 -9.36 4.35
C ILE A 395 11.10 -8.05 5.06
N SER A 396 12.11 -7.25 5.45
CA SER A 396 11.84 -5.98 6.14
C SER A 396 11.07 -4.96 5.29
N ASN A 397 11.30 -4.91 3.97
CA ASN A 397 10.54 -4.05 3.05
C ASN A 397 9.05 -4.45 2.94
N ILE A 398 8.72 -5.73 3.15
CA ILE A 398 7.33 -6.24 3.18
C ILE A 398 6.67 -6.04 4.54
N ASP A 399 7.44 -6.09 5.62
CA ASP A 399 6.93 -5.81 6.97
C ASP A 399 6.57 -4.33 7.14
N VAL A 400 7.36 -3.41 6.55
CA VAL A 400 7.06 -1.96 6.55
C VAL A 400 5.77 -1.60 5.80
N GLN A 401 5.38 -2.38 4.77
CA GLN A 401 4.09 -2.24 4.07
C GLN A 401 2.89 -2.68 4.95
N GLN A 402 3.14 -3.45 6.02
CA GLN A 402 2.10 -4.00 6.89
C GLN A 402 1.88 -3.08 8.08
N VAL A 403 1.17 -1.97 7.82
CA VAL A 403 0.68 -1.06 8.86
C VAL A 403 -0.04 -1.86 9.95
N GLY A 404 0.41 -1.74 11.19
CA GLY A 404 -0.11 -2.48 12.33
C GLY A 404 0.60 -3.80 12.62
N ASP A 405 1.85 -3.72 13.10
CA ASP A 405 2.31 -4.71 14.09
C ASP A 405 1.37 -4.60 15.32
N ILE A 406 1.02 -5.73 15.92
CA ILE A 406 0.19 -5.79 17.14
C ILE A 406 0.93 -5.09 18.30
N ASN A 407 2.27 -5.16 18.33
CA ASN A 407 3.08 -4.37 19.26
C ASN A 407 3.03 -2.87 18.94
N GLY A 408 2.83 -2.51 17.66
CA GLY A 408 2.55 -1.16 17.21
C GLY A 408 1.25 -0.65 17.80
N LEU A 409 0.15 -1.42 17.70
CA LEU A 409 -1.14 -1.08 18.32
C LEU A 409 -1.05 -0.88 19.84
N ILE A 410 -0.30 -1.74 20.54
CA ILE A 410 -0.13 -1.64 22.01
C ILE A 410 0.74 -0.43 22.40
N LYS A 411 1.82 -0.15 21.65
CA LYS A 411 2.58 1.10 21.80
C LYS A 411 1.72 2.33 21.48
N LEU A 412 0.89 2.29 20.44
CA LEU A 412 0.06 3.41 19.98
C LEU A 412 -0.99 3.86 21.01
N VAL A 413 -1.44 2.97 21.90
CA VAL A 413 -2.32 3.29 23.04
C VAL A 413 -1.52 3.85 24.23
N THR A 414 -0.21 3.62 24.30
CA THR A 414 0.63 3.98 25.46
C THR A 414 1.63 5.12 25.21
N SER A 415 1.94 5.45 23.96
CA SER A 415 2.80 6.57 23.58
C SER A 415 1.98 7.78 23.12
N THR A 416 1.85 8.77 24.00
CA THR A 416 1.12 10.02 23.75
C THR A 416 1.79 10.88 22.66
N GLN A 417 0.97 11.46 21.79
CA GLN A 417 1.23 12.62 20.90
C GLN A 417 2.34 12.58 19.82
N ASN A 418 3.55 12.06 20.10
CA ASN A 418 4.78 12.58 19.46
C ASN A 418 5.14 12.13 18.02
N SER A 419 4.39 11.23 17.36
CA SER A 419 4.69 10.83 15.97
C SER A 419 3.49 10.89 15.00
N ILE A 420 2.38 11.47 15.43
CA ILE A 420 1.12 11.50 14.67
C ILE A 420 1.03 12.74 13.77
N ASP A 421 1.67 13.84 14.18
CA ASP A 421 1.63 15.16 13.56
C ASP A 421 3.06 15.61 13.22
N SER A 422 3.32 15.97 11.96
CA SER A 422 4.63 16.47 11.51
C SER A 422 4.53 17.75 10.68
N VAL A 423 5.38 18.71 11.05
CA VAL A 423 5.56 20.03 10.41
C VAL A 423 7.03 20.43 10.48
N GLY A 424 7.61 20.82 9.34
CA GLY A 424 8.95 21.42 9.29
C GLY A 424 9.43 21.68 7.86
N PRO A 425 10.44 22.55 7.66
CA PRO A 425 11.13 22.70 6.39
C PRO A 425 11.81 21.40 6.00
N VAL A 426 11.35 20.85 4.89
CA VAL A 426 11.81 19.56 4.38
C VAL A 426 13.05 19.83 3.52
N ASN A 427 12.97 20.64 2.45
CA ASN A 427 14.10 21.05 1.60
C ASN A 427 14.43 22.56 1.66
N ASP A 428 15.59 22.94 1.10
CA ASP A 428 15.95 24.34 0.77
C ASP A 428 14.86 25.06 -0.04
N ILE A 429 14.22 24.37 -0.99
CA ILE A 429 13.11 24.94 -1.78
C ILE A 429 11.89 25.24 -0.89
N ASP A 430 11.59 24.36 0.06
CA ASP A 430 10.51 24.57 1.02
C ASP A 430 10.86 25.71 1.99
N TYR A 431 12.13 25.88 2.34
CA TYR A 431 12.64 27.02 3.13
C TYR A 431 12.46 28.36 2.39
N TYR A 432 12.83 28.46 1.10
CA TYR A 432 12.63 29.69 0.33
C TYR A 432 11.14 29.98 0.02
N GLU A 433 10.31 28.97 -0.25
CA GLU A 433 8.86 29.17 -0.38
C GLU A 433 8.18 29.49 0.96
N MET A 434 8.70 29.00 2.10
CA MET A 434 8.26 29.44 3.44
C MET A 434 8.62 30.89 3.74
N LEU A 435 9.80 31.35 3.30
CA LEU A 435 10.16 32.76 3.39
C LEU A 435 9.21 33.62 2.56
N ASP A 436 8.82 33.20 1.35
CA ASP A 436 7.81 33.89 0.54
C ASP A 436 6.41 33.86 1.19
N TYR A 437 5.99 32.73 1.78
CA TYR A 437 4.73 32.63 2.53
C TYR A 437 4.71 33.52 3.78
N LYS A 438 5.82 33.56 4.55
CA LYS A 438 5.99 34.43 5.74
C LYS A 438 6.03 35.90 5.35
N ASN A 439 6.68 36.26 4.24
CA ASN A 439 6.66 37.61 3.69
C ASN A 439 5.25 38.09 3.30
N LYS A 440 4.34 37.15 2.96
CA LYS A 440 2.93 37.43 2.67
C LYS A 440 2.03 37.45 3.91
N HIS A 441 2.43 36.81 5.01
CA HIS A 441 1.62 36.64 6.23
C HIS A 441 2.45 36.90 7.51
N PRO A 442 2.82 38.16 7.80
CA PRO A 442 3.73 38.51 8.91
C PRO A 442 3.12 38.41 10.34
N GLU A 443 1.85 38.02 10.48
CA GLU A 443 1.14 38.00 11.78
C GLU A 443 1.17 36.63 12.50
N GLU A 444 1.76 35.58 11.91
CA GLU A 444 1.81 34.23 12.53
C GLU A 444 3.03 34.06 13.46
N PRO A 445 2.86 33.55 14.70
CA PRO A 445 3.94 33.47 15.70
C PRO A 445 4.95 32.34 15.45
N ASP A 446 6.23 32.59 15.75
CA ASP A 446 7.39 31.71 15.46
C ASP A 446 7.46 30.38 16.26
N SER A 447 6.43 29.99 17.00
CA SER A 447 6.49 28.89 17.98
C SER A 447 5.98 27.53 17.44
N ALA A 448 6.78 26.85 16.60
CA ALA A 448 6.89 25.38 16.49
C ALA A 448 7.58 24.95 15.17
N ILE A 449 8.90 25.06 15.08
CA ILE A 449 9.69 24.44 14.00
C ILE A 449 10.80 23.61 14.64
N ASP A 450 10.49 22.34 14.91
CA ASP A 450 11.48 21.37 15.42
C ASP A 450 12.27 20.80 14.25
N MET A 451 13.53 21.27 14.08
CA MET A 451 14.44 20.73 13.06
C MET A 451 15.09 19.44 13.57
N GLY A 452 14.28 18.39 13.66
CA GLY A 452 14.73 17.04 13.99
C GLY A 452 15.70 16.44 12.95
N PRO A 453 16.53 15.46 13.33
CA PRO A 453 17.51 14.84 12.44
C PRO A 453 16.85 14.03 11.30
N PRO A 454 17.53 13.86 10.15
CA PRO A 454 16.92 13.30 8.95
C PRO A 454 16.51 11.84 9.13
N THR A 455 15.21 11.57 8.95
CA THR A 455 14.66 10.22 8.85
C THR A 455 15.08 9.57 7.54
N ASN A 456 15.71 8.40 7.61
CA ASN A 456 16.05 7.60 6.43
C ASN A 456 14.82 7.32 5.56
N SER A 457 15.00 7.15 4.24
CA SER A 457 13.93 6.71 3.35
C SER A 457 13.27 5.42 3.88
N VAL A 458 11.93 5.38 3.86
CA VAL A 458 11.13 4.27 4.44
C VAL A 458 11.53 2.91 3.83
N PHE A 459 11.96 2.90 2.57
CA PHE A 459 12.53 1.71 1.93
C PHE A 459 14.05 1.61 2.07
N LYS A 460 14.51 0.40 2.37
CA LYS A 460 15.87 -0.05 2.04
C LYS A 460 15.94 -0.37 0.54
N PRO A 461 17.13 -0.43 -0.09
CA PRO A 461 17.26 -0.77 -1.51
C PRO A 461 16.46 -2.02 -1.89
N ARG A 462 15.48 -1.84 -2.78
CA ARG A 462 14.54 -2.89 -3.23
C ARG A 462 15.19 -3.81 -4.26
N TYR A 463 14.82 -5.08 -4.24
CA TYR A 463 15.27 -6.08 -5.22
C TYR A 463 14.12 -6.53 -6.13
N ASP A 464 14.40 -6.78 -7.40
CA ASP A 464 13.39 -7.23 -8.39
C ASP A 464 12.65 -8.52 -7.98
N VAL A 465 13.34 -9.42 -7.27
CA VAL A 465 12.77 -10.64 -6.67
C VAL A 465 11.64 -10.37 -5.68
N GLU A 466 11.57 -9.17 -5.08
CA GLU A 466 10.44 -8.77 -4.24
C GLU A 466 9.12 -8.73 -5.00
N THR A 467 9.15 -8.44 -6.31
CA THR A 467 7.96 -8.39 -7.17
C THR A 467 7.30 -9.77 -7.22
N VAL A 468 8.03 -10.80 -7.62
CA VAL A 468 7.52 -12.18 -7.68
C VAL A 468 7.28 -12.73 -6.28
N GLY A 469 8.10 -12.35 -5.29
CA GLY A 469 7.91 -12.73 -3.90
C GLY A 469 6.58 -12.23 -3.31
N ARG A 470 6.27 -10.94 -3.47
CA ARG A 470 4.98 -10.34 -3.07
C ARG A 470 3.83 -11.04 -3.76
N LEU A 471 3.90 -11.24 -5.08
CA LEU A 471 2.85 -11.89 -5.86
C LEU A 471 2.52 -13.31 -5.36
N ILE A 472 3.53 -14.15 -5.12
CA ILE A 472 3.34 -15.52 -4.60
C ILE A 472 2.75 -15.50 -3.19
N ILE A 473 3.28 -14.65 -2.29
CA ILE A 473 2.82 -14.58 -0.90
C ILE A 473 1.35 -14.16 -0.84
N TYR A 474 0.95 -13.14 -1.61
CA TYR A 474 -0.41 -12.60 -1.58
C TYR A 474 -1.42 -13.43 -2.38
N ALA A 475 -1.03 -14.12 -3.45
CA ALA A 475 -1.87 -15.15 -4.07
C ALA A 475 -2.21 -16.26 -3.05
N GLY A 476 -1.21 -16.73 -2.31
CA GLY A 476 -1.42 -17.71 -1.25
C GLY A 476 -2.29 -17.22 -0.08
N VAL A 477 -2.37 -15.90 0.18
CA VAL A 477 -3.31 -15.35 1.19
C VAL A 477 -4.75 -15.62 0.76
N ALA A 478 -5.10 -15.40 -0.51
CA ALA A 478 -6.44 -15.69 -1.03
C ALA A 478 -6.74 -17.20 -1.03
N THR A 479 -5.79 -18.03 -1.46
CA THR A 479 -5.95 -19.49 -1.42
C THR A 479 -6.09 -20.05 -0.01
N CYS A 480 -5.31 -19.55 0.95
CA CYS A 480 -5.40 -19.93 2.36
C CYS A 480 -6.74 -19.48 2.97
N THR A 481 -7.19 -18.27 2.62
CA THR A 481 -8.48 -17.69 3.04
C THR A 481 -9.68 -18.53 2.63
N PHE A 482 -9.66 -19.11 1.43
CA PHE A 482 -10.75 -19.93 0.89
C PHE A 482 -10.55 -21.42 1.22
N TRP A 483 -9.56 -22.07 0.61
CA TRP A 483 -9.34 -23.51 0.73
C TRP A 483 -8.81 -23.92 2.11
N GLY A 484 -7.84 -23.16 2.66
CA GLY A 484 -7.31 -23.45 3.99
C GLY A 484 -8.39 -23.35 5.08
N PHE A 485 -9.24 -22.33 4.98
CA PHE A 485 -10.38 -22.14 5.88
C PHE A 485 -11.47 -23.20 5.71
N PHE A 486 -11.81 -23.57 4.47
CA PHE A 486 -12.77 -24.63 4.17
C PHE A 486 -12.39 -25.94 4.84
N TYR A 487 -11.15 -26.44 4.62
CA TYR A 487 -10.71 -27.68 5.24
C TYR A 487 -10.56 -27.56 6.77
N ALA A 488 -10.06 -26.43 7.28
CA ALA A 488 -9.94 -26.21 8.72
C ALA A 488 -11.29 -26.20 9.44
N THR A 489 -12.31 -25.56 8.87
CA THR A 489 -13.65 -25.51 9.47
C THR A 489 -14.35 -26.87 9.46
N GLN A 490 -14.17 -27.67 8.40
CA GLN A 490 -14.62 -29.06 8.37
C GLN A 490 -13.92 -29.91 9.45
N SER A 491 -12.58 -29.86 9.51
CA SER A 491 -11.82 -30.67 10.49
C SER A 491 -12.09 -30.30 11.95
N LEU A 492 -12.47 -29.05 12.24
CA LEU A 492 -12.74 -28.55 13.59
C LEU A 492 -14.22 -28.60 14.01
N GLY A 493 -15.13 -29.16 13.18
CA GLY A 493 -16.57 -29.18 13.48
C GLY A 493 -17.20 -27.77 13.55
N LEU A 494 -16.63 -26.84 12.78
CA LEU A 494 -17.05 -25.45 12.62
C LEU A 494 -17.80 -25.19 11.30
N ALA A 495 -17.87 -26.20 10.41
CA ALA A 495 -18.77 -26.20 9.26
C ALA A 495 -20.20 -26.59 9.69
N CYS A 496 -21.17 -26.14 8.89
CA CYS A 496 -22.53 -26.67 8.79
C CYS A 496 -22.55 -27.74 7.69
#